data_AF-A0A0N8QV90-F1
#
_entry.id   AF-A0A0N8QV90-F1
#
_cell.length_a   1.000
_cell.length_b   1.000
_cell.length_c   1.000
_cell.angle_alpha   90.00
_cell.angle_beta   90.00
_cell.angle_gamma   90.00
#
_symmetry.space_group_name_H-M   'P 1'
#
loop_
_entity.id
_entity.type
_entity.pdbx_description
1 polymer ?
#
loop_
_entity_poly.entity_id
_entity_poly.type
_entity_poly.pdbx_seq_one_letter_code
_entity_poly.pdbx_strand_id
1 'polypeptide(L)'
;YLSSACPKVATSPELNRLLTLLDQFPTMLRVQQRQGMLSGLRKTIEKRMDKQWQKLRVAIAEPGHDRHDLRLLIKRVRYAAEAYPELSHQPKNMQARLKSAQGELGDWHDHLQWLAQAEVEADLAPCVAGWQVGIVRAERKAEASLKRLAKACF
;
A
#
# COMPACT_ATOMS: atom_id res chain seq x y z
N TYR A 1 -18.27 16.06 3.21
CA TYR A 1 -17.81 15.53 1.90
C TYR A 1 -18.46 14.19 1.56
N LEU A 2 -18.34 13.14 2.38
CA LEU A 2 -18.95 11.84 2.08
C LEU A 2 -20.49 11.90 2.01
N SER A 3 -21.14 12.63 2.92
CA SER A 3 -22.59 12.83 2.91
C SER A 3 -23.12 13.56 1.67
N SER A 4 -22.28 14.36 1.00
CA SER A 4 -22.64 15.08 -0.22
C SER A 4 -22.26 14.31 -1.50
N ALA A 5 -21.12 13.62 -1.51
CA ALA A 5 -20.62 12.90 -2.69
C ALA A 5 -21.21 11.48 -2.82
N CYS A 6 -21.44 10.78 -1.72
CA CYS A 6 -21.92 9.41 -1.68
C CYS A 6 -22.96 9.21 -0.55
N PRO A 7 -24.13 9.88 -0.61
CA PRO A 7 -25.08 9.91 0.50
C PRO A 7 -25.54 8.52 0.95
N LYS A 8 -25.78 7.59 0.01
CA LYS A 8 -26.18 6.21 0.32
C LYS A 8 -25.14 5.46 1.14
N VAL A 9 -23.86 5.67 0.86
CA VAL A 9 -22.75 5.07 1.62
C VAL A 9 -22.61 5.75 2.97
N ALA A 10 -22.71 7.09 2.99
CA ALA A 10 -22.58 7.87 4.21
C ALA A 10 -23.63 7.54 5.27
N THR A 11 -24.86 7.21 4.85
CA THR A 11 -25.96 6.83 5.76
C THR A 11 -26.10 5.32 5.91
N SER A 12 -25.20 4.50 5.35
CA SER A 12 -25.37 3.06 5.37
C SER A 12 -25.17 2.49 6.78
N PRO A 13 -25.96 1.48 7.18
CA PRO A 13 -25.76 0.80 8.46
C PRO A 13 -24.35 0.19 8.59
N GLU A 14 -23.80 -0.31 7.48
CA GLU A 14 -22.49 -0.97 7.44
C GLU A 14 -21.36 0.01 7.77
N LEU A 15 -21.38 1.21 7.15
CA LEU A 15 -20.36 2.22 7.42
C LEU A 15 -20.47 2.72 8.86
N ASN A 16 -21.68 3.01 9.33
CA ASN A 16 -21.91 3.46 10.71
C ASN A 16 -21.44 2.43 11.74
N ARG A 17 -21.69 1.14 11.50
CA ARG A 17 -21.22 0.05 12.34
C ARG A 17 -19.69 -0.03 12.35
N LEU A 18 -19.04 0.08 11.19
CA LEU A 18 -17.59 0.07 11.09
C LEU A 18 -16.96 1.23 11.88
N LEU A 19 -17.46 2.45 11.68
CA LEU A 19 -16.96 3.64 12.38
C LEU A 19 -17.13 3.52 13.89
N THR A 20 -18.29 3.04 14.35
CA THR A 20 -18.54 2.80 15.78
C THR A 20 -17.53 1.82 16.38
N LEU A 21 -17.20 0.73 15.67
CA LEU A 21 -16.19 -0.22 16.13
C LEU A 21 -14.78 0.40 16.19
N LEU A 22 -14.43 1.22 15.20
CA LEU A 22 -13.14 1.92 15.18
C LEU A 22 -13.03 2.95 16.31
N ASP A 23 -14.11 3.67 16.64
CA ASP A 23 -14.14 4.65 17.73
C ASP A 23 -14.00 3.97 19.11
N GLN A 24 -14.57 2.78 19.27
CA GLN A 24 -14.49 2.02 20.53
C GLN A 24 -13.16 1.29 20.71
N PHE A 25 -12.47 0.98 19.62
CA PHE A 25 -11.27 0.15 19.61
C PHE A 25 -10.16 0.62 20.58
N PRO A 26 -9.80 1.93 20.67
CA PRO A 26 -8.76 2.37 21.60
C PRO A 26 -9.10 2.09 23.07
N THR A 27 -10.35 2.29 23.46
CA THR A 27 -10.81 2.04 24.84
C THR A 27 -10.79 0.55 25.13
N MET A 28 -11.24 -0.28 24.20
CA MET A 28 -11.16 -1.74 24.31
C MET A 28 -9.71 -2.20 24.50
N LEU A 29 -8.77 -1.72 23.68
CA LEU A 29 -7.35 -2.06 23.82
C LEU A 29 -6.78 -1.69 25.18
N ARG A 30 -7.10 -0.50 25.72
CA ARG A 30 -6.62 -0.09 27.05
C ARG A 30 -7.17 -0.98 28.16
N VAL A 31 -8.42 -1.45 28.05
CA VAL A 31 -9.00 -2.40 29.00
C VAL A 31 -8.25 -3.74 28.92
N GLN A 32 -8.02 -4.26 27.72
CA GLN A 32 -7.28 -5.51 27.51
C GLN A 32 -5.83 -5.41 28.04
N GLN A 33 -5.19 -4.26 27.87
CA GLN A 33 -3.86 -4.00 28.41
C GLN A 33 -3.84 -4.06 29.94
N ARG A 34 -4.78 -3.39 30.61
CA ARG A 34 -4.91 -3.41 32.08
C ARG A 34 -5.19 -4.80 32.64
N GLN A 35 -5.86 -5.65 31.85
CA GLN A 35 -6.15 -7.04 32.18
C GLN A 35 -5.00 -8.01 31.82
N GLY A 36 -3.85 -7.51 31.34
CA GLY A 36 -2.69 -8.35 30.99
C GLY A 36 -2.86 -9.19 29.71
N MET A 37 -3.93 -8.98 28.95
CA MET A 37 -4.25 -9.78 27.76
C MET A 37 -3.43 -9.42 26.51
N LEU A 38 -2.64 -8.34 26.57
CA LEU A 38 -1.76 -7.91 25.47
C LEU A 38 -0.31 -8.39 25.61
N SER A 39 -0.05 -9.35 26.51
CA SER A 39 1.29 -9.94 26.64
C SER A 39 1.77 -10.53 25.31
N GLY A 40 3.00 -10.24 24.92
CA GLY A 40 3.57 -10.71 23.64
C GLY A 40 3.10 -9.96 22.39
N LEU A 41 2.27 -8.91 22.50
CA LEU A 41 1.82 -8.12 21.35
C LEU A 41 3.00 -7.53 20.55
N ARG A 42 4.00 -6.96 21.24
CA ARG A 42 5.22 -6.44 20.60
C ARG A 42 5.91 -7.50 19.72
N LYS A 43 6.19 -8.68 20.30
CA LYS A 43 6.80 -9.81 19.58
C LYS A 43 5.97 -10.26 18.38
N THR A 44 4.65 -10.17 18.49
CA THR A 44 3.72 -10.49 17.41
C THR A 44 3.79 -9.48 16.27
N ILE A 45 3.89 -8.19 16.60
CA ILE A 45 4.08 -7.11 15.62
C ILE A 45 5.43 -7.27 14.91
N GLU A 46 6.53 -7.44 15.65
CA GLU A 46 7.87 -7.67 15.10
C GLU A 46 7.86 -8.86 14.13
N LYS A 47 7.34 -10.02 14.56
CA LYS A 47 7.20 -11.21 13.71
C LYS A 47 6.36 -10.95 12.46
N ARG A 48 5.33 -10.11 12.54
CA ARG A 48 4.49 -9.76 11.38
C ARG A 48 5.25 -8.84 10.42
N MET A 49 6.00 -7.87 10.93
CA MET A 49 6.84 -6.97 10.15
C MET A 49 7.91 -7.75 9.38
N ASP A 50 8.62 -8.66 10.06
CA ASP A 50 9.62 -9.54 9.43
C ASP A 50 9.01 -10.38 8.31
N LYS A 51 7.81 -10.92 8.54
CA LYS A 51 7.07 -11.66 7.50
C LYS A 51 6.70 -10.79 6.29
N GLN A 52 6.31 -9.53 6.49
CA GLN A 52 6.03 -8.63 5.36
C GLN A 52 7.31 -8.34 4.56
N TRP A 53 8.41 -8.09 5.28
CA TRP A 53 9.72 -7.90 4.66
C TRP A 53 10.16 -9.11 3.86
N GLN A 54 10.05 -10.32 4.43
CA GLN A 54 10.44 -11.54 3.73
C GLN A 54 9.60 -11.77 2.48
N LYS A 55 8.29 -11.51 2.53
CA LYS A 55 7.42 -11.58 1.35
C LYS A 55 7.84 -10.60 0.26
N LEU A 56 8.13 -9.36 0.63
CA LEU A 56 8.61 -8.35 -0.33
C LEU A 56 9.94 -8.76 -0.95
N ARG A 57 10.88 -9.29 -0.14
CA ARG A 57 12.18 -9.78 -0.61
C ARG A 57 12.01 -10.90 -1.65
N VAL A 58 11.20 -11.91 -1.35
CA VAL A 58 10.95 -13.02 -2.29
C VAL A 58 10.32 -12.50 -3.58
N ALA A 59 9.29 -11.66 -3.49
CA ALA A 59 8.62 -11.11 -4.67
C ALA A 59 9.53 -10.24 -5.55
N ILE A 60 10.42 -9.44 -4.96
CA ILE A 60 11.38 -8.61 -5.72
C ILE A 60 12.42 -9.47 -6.44
N ALA A 61 12.80 -10.61 -5.87
CA ALA A 61 13.79 -11.51 -6.45
C ALA A 61 13.21 -12.39 -7.57
N GLU A 62 11.88 -12.53 -7.64
CA GLU A 62 11.19 -13.34 -8.63
C GLU A 62 11.07 -12.58 -9.97
N PRO A 63 11.68 -13.09 -11.07
CA PRO A 63 11.54 -12.47 -12.38
C PRO A 63 10.08 -12.48 -12.84
N GLY A 64 9.59 -11.34 -13.31
CA GLY A 64 8.23 -11.26 -13.86
C GLY A 64 7.11 -11.28 -12.81
N HIS A 65 7.41 -11.12 -11.53
CA HIS A 65 6.39 -10.96 -10.50
C HIS A 65 5.42 -9.80 -10.84
N ASP A 66 4.15 -9.97 -10.49
CA ASP A 66 3.14 -8.96 -10.80
C ASP A 66 3.44 -7.60 -10.16
N ARG A 67 3.33 -6.54 -10.96
CA ARG A 67 3.70 -5.18 -10.55
C ARG A 67 2.70 -4.60 -9.55
N HIS A 68 1.42 -4.95 -9.66
CA HIS A 68 0.41 -4.50 -8.71
C HIS A 68 0.61 -5.17 -7.34
N ASP A 69 0.90 -6.47 -7.31
CA ASP A 69 1.21 -7.20 -6.08
C ASP A 69 2.47 -6.67 -5.40
N LEU A 70 3.53 -6.37 -6.17
CA LEU A 70 4.72 -5.69 -5.63
C LEU A 70 4.36 -4.34 -4.98
N ARG A 71 3.50 -3.54 -5.62
CA ARG A 71 3.03 -2.26 -5.05
C ARG A 71 2.32 -2.47 -3.72
N LEU A 72 1.47 -3.48 -3.60
CA LEU A 72 0.76 -3.80 -2.35
C LEU A 72 1.72 -4.27 -1.25
N LEU A 73 2.71 -5.10 -1.58
CA LEU A 73 3.73 -5.54 -0.63
C LEU A 73 4.59 -4.37 -0.13
N ILE A 74 5.02 -3.48 -1.03
CA ILE A 74 5.75 -2.26 -0.67
C ILE A 74 4.90 -1.37 0.25
N LYS A 75 3.62 -1.15 -0.08
CA LYS A 75 2.70 -0.38 0.79
C LYS A 75 2.63 -0.97 2.20
N ARG A 76 2.48 -2.29 2.32
CA ARG A 76 2.39 -2.97 3.62
C ARG A 76 3.65 -2.80 4.45
N VAL A 77 4.83 -2.97 3.83
CA VAL A 77 6.12 -2.77 4.51
C VAL A 77 6.31 -1.31 4.94
N ARG A 78 5.99 -0.35 4.06
CA ARG A 78 6.08 1.07 4.36
C ARG A 78 5.19 1.47 5.54
N TYR A 79 3.90 1.12 5.49
CA TYR A 79 2.95 1.46 6.54
C TYR A 79 3.28 0.80 7.87
N ALA A 80 3.78 -0.44 7.87
CA ALA A 80 4.20 -1.08 9.11
C ALA A 80 5.36 -0.33 9.78
N ALA A 81 6.33 0.17 9.00
CA ALA A 81 7.44 0.95 9.54
C ALA A 81 7.08 2.40 9.88
N GLU A 82 6.06 2.98 9.23
CA GLU A 82 5.49 4.27 9.63
C GLU A 82 4.68 4.14 10.93
N ALA A 83 3.95 3.05 11.12
CA ALA A 83 3.13 2.79 12.32
C ALA A 83 3.96 2.37 13.54
N TYR A 84 5.09 1.68 13.33
CA TYR A 84 5.96 1.16 14.39
C TYR A 84 7.43 1.52 14.13
N PRO A 85 7.79 2.82 14.14
CA PRO A 85 9.16 3.27 13.84
C PRO A 85 10.20 2.69 14.79
N GLU A 86 9.85 2.48 16.06
CA GLU A 86 10.72 1.89 17.10
C GLU A 86 10.98 0.39 16.92
N LEU A 87 10.18 -0.29 16.10
CA LEU A 87 10.34 -1.70 15.74
C LEU A 87 10.98 -1.86 14.34
N SER A 88 11.13 -0.76 13.61
CA SER A 88 11.64 -0.76 12.25
C SER A 88 13.15 -0.63 12.23
N HIS A 89 13.85 -1.72 11.92
CA HIS A 89 15.31 -1.74 11.75
C HIS A 89 15.76 -1.41 10.31
N GLN A 90 15.00 -0.58 9.61
CA GLN A 90 15.28 -0.25 8.21
C GLN A 90 16.55 0.60 8.04
N PRO A 91 17.39 0.33 7.02
CA PRO A 91 18.53 1.18 6.70
C PRO A 91 18.13 2.63 6.42
N LYS A 92 19.09 3.55 6.63
CA LYS A 92 18.92 4.96 6.21
C LYS A 92 18.52 5.01 4.73
N ASN A 93 17.53 5.85 4.39
CA ASN A 93 16.94 6.02 3.06
C ASN A 93 16.06 4.87 2.54
N MET A 94 15.88 3.76 3.27
CA MET A 94 15.00 2.68 2.82
C MET A 94 13.55 3.15 2.62
N GLN A 95 13.04 3.97 3.55
CA GLN A 95 11.70 4.56 3.42
C GLN A 95 11.54 5.40 2.14
N ALA A 96 12.55 6.20 1.80
CA ALA A 96 12.53 6.98 0.57
C ALA A 96 12.52 6.09 -0.69
N ARG A 97 13.27 4.97 -0.67
CA ARG A 97 13.29 3.99 -1.76
C ARG A 97 11.95 3.26 -1.90
N LEU A 98 11.36 2.82 -0.79
CA LEU A 98 10.02 2.21 -0.76
C LEU A 98 8.97 3.18 -1.31
N LYS A 99 8.99 4.44 -0.87
CA LYS A 99 8.07 5.48 -1.35
C LYS A 99 8.25 5.74 -2.85
N SER A 100 9.49 5.81 -3.33
CA SER A 100 9.78 5.99 -4.76
C SER A 100 9.27 4.80 -5.58
N ALA A 101 9.58 3.57 -5.19
CA ALA A 101 9.12 2.38 -5.91
C ALA A 101 7.58 2.25 -5.91
N GLN A 102 6.95 2.54 -4.77
CA GLN A 102 5.49 2.57 -4.67
C GLN A 102 4.86 3.63 -5.59
N GLY A 103 5.50 4.81 -5.71
CA GLY A 103 5.05 5.90 -6.56
C GLY A 103 5.10 5.51 -8.03
N GLU A 104 6.25 5.02 -8.51
CA GLU A 104 6.42 4.63 -9.92
C GLU A 104 5.49 3.45 -10.32
N LEU A 105 5.29 2.48 -9.41
CA LEU A 105 4.29 1.42 -9.62
C LEU A 105 2.85 1.95 -9.58
N GLY A 106 2.60 3.02 -8.83
CA GLY A 106 1.33 3.73 -8.79
C GLY A 106 1.04 4.40 -10.13
N ASP A 107 1.98 5.20 -10.63
CA ASP A 107 1.84 5.89 -11.92
C ASP A 107 1.60 4.90 -13.08
N TRP A 108 2.31 3.76 -13.08
CA TRP A 108 2.08 2.69 -14.06
C TRP A 108 0.67 2.11 -13.93
N HIS A 109 0.24 1.81 -12.71
CA HIS A 109 -1.08 1.24 -12.45
C HIS A 109 -2.22 2.20 -12.80
N ASP A 110 -2.04 3.49 -12.55
CA ASP A 110 -3.05 4.50 -12.85
C ASP A 110 -3.24 4.63 -14.36
N HIS A 111 -2.16 4.61 -15.16
CA HIS A 111 -2.29 4.54 -16.62
C HIS A 111 -3.02 3.28 -17.09
N LEU A 112 -2.72 2.11 -16.50
CA LEU A 112 -3.41 0.86 -16.82
C LEU A 112 -4.92 0.96 -16.56
N GLN A 113 -5.32 1.51 -15.41
CA GLN A 113 -6.73 1.69 -15.05
C GLN A 113 -7.44 2.70 -15.96
N TRP A 114 -6.78 3.81 -16.29
CA TRP A 114 -7.37 4.81 -17.18
C TRP A 114 -7.54 4.32 -18.61
N LEU A 115 -6.60 3.51 -19.12
CA LEU A 115 -6.74 2.86 -20.41
C LEU A 115 -7.93 1.89 -20.42
N ALA A 116 -8.10 1.08 -19.37
CA ALA A 116 -9.25 0.19 -19.24
C ALA A 116 -10.58 0.97 -19.15
N GLN A 117 -10.62 2.09 -18.41
CA GLN A 117 -11.81 2.93 -18.31
C GLN A 117 -12.17 3.56 -19.67
N ALA A 118 -11.17 3.95 -20.46
CA ALA A 118 -11.40 4.54 -21.78
C ALA A 118 -12.01 3.59 -22.80
N GLU A 119 -12.00 2.27 -22.56
CA GLU A 119 -12.70 1.30 -23.39
C GLU A 119 -14.24 1.40 -23.23
N VAL A 120 -14.70 1.89 -22.09
CA VAL A 120 -16.13 2.01 -21.77
C VAL A 120 -16.63 3.46 -21.73
N GLU A 121 -15.75 4.43 -21.54
CA GLU A 121 -16.06 5.86 -21.43
C GLU A 121 -15.51 6.65 -22.62
N ALA A 122 -16.41 7.02 -23.55
CA ALA A 122 -16.04 7.65 -24.82
C ALA A 122 -15.44 9.06 -24.66
N ASP A 123 -15.76 9.77 -23.58
CA ASP A 123 -15.20 11.08 -23.25
C ASP A 123 -13.71 11.02 -22.87
N LEU A 124 -13.19 9.83 -22.53
CA LEU A 124 -11.78 9.61 -22.26
C LEU A 124 -10.94 9.38 -23.53
N ALA A 125 -11.56 9.22 -24.71
CA ALA A 125 -10.86 8.92 -25.97
C ALA A 125 -9.69 9.88 -26.29
N PRO A 126 -9.79 11.21 -26.07
CA PRO A 126 -8.67 12.13 -26.33
C PRO A 126 -7.43 11.87 -25.47
N CYS A 127 -7.57 11.22 -24.32
CA CYS A 127 -6.49 10.97 -23.37
C CYS A 127 -5.71 9.68 -23.66
N VAL A 128 -6.28 8.76 -24.45
CA VAL A 128 -5.76 7.40 -24.66
C VAL A 128 -4.32 7.41 -25.19
N ALA A 129 -4.04 8.22 -26.23
CA ALA A 129 -2.69 8.30 -26.81
C ALA A 129 -1.64 8.73 -25.77
N GLY A 130 -2.00 9.68 -24.90
CA GLY A 130 -1.13 10.14 -23.82
C GLY A 130 -0.86 9.04 -22.79
N TRP A 131 -1.87 8.28 -22.40
CA TRP A 131 -1.72 7.19 -21.44
C TRP A 131 -0.98 5.97 -22.02
N GLN A 132 -1.13 5.67 -23.31
CA GLN A 132 -0.35 4.62 -23.99
C GLN A 132 1.16 4.93 -24.00
N VAL A 133 1.53 6.19 -24.20
CA VAL A 133 2.94 6.61 -24.06
C VAL A 133 3.35 6.63 -22.58
N GLY A 134 2.47 7.10 -21.72
CA GLY A 134 2.68 7.20 -20.27
C GLY A 134 2.97 5.86 -19.61
N ILE A 135 2.20 4.81 -19.93
CA ILE A 135 2.34 3.49 -19.31
C ILE A 135 3.71 2.86 -19.60
N VAL A 136 4.23 2.98 -20.83
CA VAL A 136 5.56 2.48 -21.21
C VAL A 136 6.66 3.24 -20.46
N ARG A 137 6.51 4.55 -20.29
CA ARG A 137 7.47 5.35 -19.51
C ARG A 137 7.42 4.99 -18.02
N ALA A 138 6.23 4.86 -17.46
CA ALA A 138 6.03 4.53 -16.06
C ALA A 138 6.55 3.11 -15.75
N GLU A 139 6.36 2.15 -16.66
CA GLU A 139 6.91 0.80 -16.54
C GLU A 139 8.44 0.82 -16.42
N ARG A 140 9.14 1.55 -17.31
CA ARG A 140 10.60 1.68 -17.25
C ARG A 140 11.08 2.30 -15.94
N LYS A 141 10.38 3.32 -15.44
CA LYS A 141 10.73 3.94 -14.16
C LYS A 141 10.46 3.01 -12.98
N ALA A 142 9.35 2.28 -13.00
CA ALA A 142 9.01 1.28 -11.99
C ALA A 142 10.10 0.22 -11.92
N GLU A 143 10.53 -0.33 -13.06
CA GLU A 143 11.64 -1.29 -13.11
C GLU A 143 12.95 -0.71 -12.56
N ALA A 144 13.31 0.51 -12.95
CA ALA A 144 14.51 1.18 -12.42
C ALA A 144 14.43 1.41 -10.91
N SER A 145 13.24 1.76 -10.39
CA SER A 145 13.02 1.93 -8.95
C SER A 145 13.08 0.60 -8.19
N LEU A 146 12.52 -0.47 -8.74
CA LEU A 146 12.56 -1.82 -8.18
C LEU A 146 13.98 -2.37 -8.14
N LYS A 147 14.77 -2.18 -9.21
CA LYS A 147 16.21 -2.54 -9.22
C LYS A 147 16.99 -1.80 -8.12
N ARG A 148 16.72 -0.50 -7.92
CA ARG A 148 17.33 0.31 -6.86
C ARG A 148 16.88 -0.11 -5.46
N LEU A 149 15.65 -0.58 -5.31
CA LEU A 149 15.12 -1.11 -4.06
C LEU A 149 15.75 -2.48 -3.76
N ALA A 150 15.82 -3.37 -4.75
CA ALA A 150 16.46 -4.68 -4.64
C ALA A 150 17.90 -4.56 -4.14
N LYS A 151 18.72 -3.70 -4.78
CA LYS A 151 20.12 -3.43 -4.38
C LYS A 151 20.28 -2.84 -2.97
N ALA A 152 19.21 -2.31 -2.37
CA ALA A 152 19.24 -1.79 -1.01
C ALA A 152 18.75 -2.81 0.03
N CYS A 153 17.99 -3.83 -0.42
CA CYS A 153 17.42 -4.89 0.41
C CYS A 153 18.31 -6.15 0.44
N PHE A 154 19.22 -6.29 -0.53
CA PHE A 154 20.15 -7.40 -0.75
C PHE A 154 21.52 -6.83 -1.13
#